data_AF-A0A935KMG5-F1
#
_entry.id   AF-A0A935KMG5-F1
#
_cell.length_a   1.000
_cell.length_b   1.000
_cell.length_c   1.000
_cell.angle_alpha   90.00
_cell.angle_beta   90.00
_cell.angle_gamma   90.00
#
_symmetry.space_group_name_H-M   'P 1'
#
loop_
_entity.id
_entity.type
_entity.pdbx_description
1 polymer ?
#
loop_
_entity_poly.entity_id
_entity_poly.type
_entity_poly.pdbx_seq_one_letter_code
_entity_poly.pdbx_strand_id
1 'polypeptide(L)'
;MALRLWRRSPDDLVAKLEGLREELPGSRPLAGLADRALTVVQGDILGVAFLDAGHAALVLLTCGRDQCRDQAQAVALARRAAGHLSRLPPWTATAAPADPSPDPGAEP
;
A
#
# COMPACT_ATOMS: atom_id res chain seq x y z
N MET A 1 7.60 -10.95 9.89
CA MET A 1 6.69 -9.82 9.62
C MET A 1 7.20 -9.07 8.40
N ALA A 2 6.33 -8.57 7.53
CA ALA A 2 6.70 -7.72 6.40
C ALA A 2 5.79 -6.51 6.31
N LEU A 3 6.37 -5.36 5.96
CA LEU A 3 5.68 -4.11 5.71
C LEU A 3 6.06 -3.63 4.30
N ARG A 4 5.05 -3.36 3.47
CA ARG A 4 5.22 -2.78 2.14
C ARG A 4 4.53 -1.42 2.12
N LEU A 5 5.20 -0.44 1.55
CA LEU A 5 4.70 0.93 1.36
C LEU A 5 4.78 1.26 -0.13
N TRP A 6 3.66 1.70 -0.69
CA TRP A 6 3.60 2.31 -2.01
C TRP A 6 3.25 3.78 -1.87
N ARG A 7 3.92 4.60 -2.67
CA ARG A 7 3.81 6.05 -2.72
C ARG A 7 3.56 6.45 -4.16
N ARG A 8 2.35 6.92 -4.48
CA ARG A 8 1.86 7.26 -5.84
C ARG A 8 0.73 8.30 -5.75
N SER A 9 0.17 8.71 -6.89
CA SER A 9 -1.06 9.51 -6.90
C SER A 9 -2.19 8.76 -6.16
N PRO A 10 -3.16 9.47 -5.54
CA PRO A 10 -4.28 8.83 -4.87
C PRO A 10 -5.05 7.86 -5.78
N ASP A 11 -5.27 8.20 -7.04
CA ASP A 11 -5.97 7.34 -8.01
C ASP A 11 -5.22 6.04 -8.29
N ASP A 12 -3.89 6.10 -8.48
CA ASP A 12 -3.06 4.91 -8.67
C ASP A 12 -3.08 4.00 -7.43
N LEU A 13 -3.11 4.59 -6.24
CA LEU A 13 -3.17 3.83 -4.99
C LEU A 13 -4.53 3.16 -4.80
N VAL A 14 -5.62 3.80 -5.22
CA VAL A 14 -6.95 3.18 -5.23
C VAL A 14 -6.95 1.99 -6.17
N ALA A 15 -6.46 2.15 -7.41
CA ALA A 15 -6.34 1.05 -8.36
C ALA A 15 -5.46 -0.08 -7.80
N LYS A 16 -4.36 0.25 -7.12
CA LYS A 16 -3.49 -0.76 -6.50
C LYS A 16 -4.17 -1.48 -5.34
N LEU A 17 -4.97 -0.79 -4.51
CA LEU A 17 -5.72 -1.41 -3.42
C LEU A 17 -6.78 -2.37 -3.96
N GLU A 18 -7.49 -2.00 -5.02
CA GLU A 18 -8.46 -2.90 -5.68
C GLU A 18 -7.76 -4.12 -6.29
N GLY A 19 -6.62 -3.93 -6.96
CA GLY A 19 -5.81 -5.05 -7.44
C GLY A 19 -5.34 -5.97 -6.32
N LEU A 20 -4.91 -5.42 -5.17
CA LEU A 20 -4.59 -6.23 -3.98
C LEU A 20 -5.81 -7.03 -3.48
N ARG A 21 -7.02 -6.46 -3.57
CA ARG A 21 -8.25 -7.15 -3.16
C ARG A 21 -8.54 -8.36 -4.04
N GLU A 22 -8.26 -8.25 -5.34
CA GLU A 22 -8.37 -9.35 -6.32
C GLU A 22 -7.30 -10.42 -6.11
N GLU A 23 -6.05 -10.00 -5.87
CA GLU A 23 -4.91 -10.89 -5.58
C GLU A 23 -5.05 -11.62 -4.22
N LEU A 24 -5.83 -11.05 -3.29
CA LEU A 24 -6.01 -11.55 -1.93
C LEU A 24 -7.48 -11.99 -1.71
N PRO A 25 -7.87 -13.16 -2.24
CA PRO A 25 -9.22 -13.68 -2.07
C PRO A 25 -9.53 -13.89 -0.58
N GLY A 26 -10.77 -13.57 -0.18
CA GLY A 26 -11.20 -13.62 1.21
C GLY A 26 -10.85 -12.37 2.04
N SER A 27 -10.28 -11.34 1.41
CA SER A 27 -10.10 -10.05 2.07
C SER A 27 -11.44 -9.40 2.44
N ARG A 28 -11.48 -8.73 3.59
CA ARG A 28 -12.68 -8.08 4.14
C ARG A 28 -12.41 -6.60 4.39
N PRO A 29 -13.34 -5.70 4.06
CA PRO A 29 -13.20 -4.28 4.38
C PRO A 29 -13.09 -4.07 5.88
N LEU A 30 -12.25 -3.11 6.28
CA LEU A 30 -12.03 -2.71 7.66
C LEU A 30 -12.39 -1.24 7.82
N ALA A 31 -13.39 -0.97 8.66
CA ALA A 31 -13.79 0.39 9.00
C ALA A 31 -12.84 1.03 10.04
N GLY A 32 -12.69 2.35 9.98
CA GLY A 32 -12.01 3.13 11.00
C GLY A 32 -10.49 3.00 11.00
N LEU A 33 -9.87 2.63 9.88
CA LEU A 33 -8.43 2.70 9.64
C LEU A 33 -8.18 3.40 8.31
N ALA A 34 -7.60 4.61 8.37
CA ALA A 34 -7.34 5.48 7.21
C ALA A 34 -8.59 5.71 6.34
N ASP A 35 -8.41 6.02 5.05
CA ASP A 35 -9.53 6.27 4.12
C ASP A 35 -10.19 4.97 3.67
N ARG A 36 -9.38 3.97 3.36
CA ARG A 36 -9.82 2.62 3.01
C ARG A 36 -8.88 1.62 3.65
N ALA A 37 -9.43 0.53 4.17
CA ALA A 37 -8.64 -0.58 4.65
C ALA A 37 -9.32 -1.91 4.37
N LEU A 38 -8.50 -2.95 4.31
CA LEU A 38 -8.93 -4.32 4.25
C LEU A 38 -8.05 -5.18 5.16
N THR A 39 -8.63 -6.30 5.58
CA THR A 39 -7.92 -7.35 6.28
C THR A 39 -7.97 -8.62 5.46
N VAL A 40 -6.98 -9.48 5.61
CA VAL A 40 -6.94 -10.78 4.95
C VAL A 40 -6.37 -11.82 5.92
N VAL A 41 -6.86 -13.05 5.83
CA VAL A 41 -6.32 -14.22 6.52
C VAL A 41 -6.06 -15.28 5.47
N GLN A 42 -4.81 -15.71 5.34
CA GLN A 42 -4.36 -16.72 4.38
C GLN A 42 -3.53 -17.76 5.14
N GLY A 43 -4.16 -18.87 5.53
CA GLY A 43 -3.57 -19.86 6.43
C GLY A 43 -3.13 -19.23 7.76
N ASP A 44 -1.82 -19.26 8.04
CA ASP A 44 -1.21 -18.68 9.23
C ASP A 44 -0.72 -17.24 9.05
N ILE A 45 -1.02 -16.61 7.91
CA ILE A 45 -0.66 -15.21 7.63
C ILE A 45 -1.87 -14.32 7.83
N LEU A 46 -1.69 -13.31 8.68
CA LEU A 46 -2.62 -12.20 8.89
C LEU A 46 -2.11 -11.00 8.11
N GLY A 47 -3.01 -10.35 7.36
CA GLY A 47 -2.70 -9.17 6.58
C GLY A 47 -3.66 -8.02 6.86
N VAL A 48 -3.12 -6.79 6.81
CA VAL A 48 -3.90 -5.55 6.84
C VAL A 48 -3.34 -4.63 5.78
N ALA A 49 -4.17 -4.23 4.82
CA ALA A 49 -3.82 -3.18 3.87
C ALA A 49 -4.65 -1.94 4.16
N PHE A 50 -4.05 -0.75 4.05
CA PHE A 50 -4.77 0.50 4.19
C PHE A 50 -4.20 1.59 3.30
N LEU A 51 -5.09 2.41 2.78
CA LEU A 51 -4.81 3.56 1.93
C LEU A 51 -5.09 4.84 2.73
N ASP A 52 -4.11 5.73 2.70
CA ASP A 52 -4.17 7.09 3.22
C ASP A 52 -3.88 8.05 2.06
N ALA A 53 -4.94 8.60 1.49
CA ALA A 53 -4.91 9.50 0.34
C ALA A 53 -4.25 10.83 0.71
N GLY A 54 -4.45 11.30 1.96
CA GLY A 54 -3.85 12.54 2.45
C GLY A 54 -2.32 12.48 2.48
N HIS A 55 -1.76 11.30 2.76
CA HIS A 55 -0.32 11.06 2.74
C HIS A 55 0.19 10.40 1.44
N ALA A 56 -0.70 10.23 0.44
CA ALA A 56 -0.39 9.55 -0.81
C ALA A 56 0.31 8.20 -0.58
N ALA A 57 -0.23 7.39 0.35
CA ALA A 57 0.38 6.16 0.82
C ALA A 57 -0.60 4.99 0.82
N LEU A 58 -0.16 3.84 0.31
CA LEU A 58 -0.80 2.54 0.52
C LEU A 58 0.18 1.66 1.29
N VAL A 59 -0.30 1.04 2.36
CA VAL A 59 0.49 0.16 3.21
C VAL A 59 -0.11 -1.23 3.19
N LEU A 60 0.73 -2.26 3.08
CA LEU A 60 0.37 -3.65 3.34
C LEU A 60 1.27 -4.19 4.45
N LEU A 61 0.66 -4.51 5.59
CA LEU A 61 1.30 -5.20 6.70
C LEU A 61 0.90 -6.67 6.63
N THR A 62 1.88 -7.57 6.76
CA THR A 62 1.65 -9.01 6.91
C THR A 62 2.46 -9.56 8.08
N CYS A 63 1.84 -10.42 8.87
CA CYS A 63 2.48 -11.12 9.97
C CYS A 63 1.98 -12.56 10.07
N GLY A 64 2.90 -13.49 10.35
CA GLY A 64 2.54 -14.87 10.69
C GLY A 64 1.98 -14.95 12.12
N ARG A 65 1.29 -16.04 12.45
CA ARG A 65 0.71 -16.27 13.79
C ARG A 65 1.72 -16.23 14.95
N ASP A 66 2.98 -16.59 14.69
CA ASP A 66 4.06 -16.47 15.69
C ASP A 66 4.41 -15.01 16.02
N GLN A 67 4.02 -14.07 15.16
CA GLN A 67 4.31 -12.63 15.27
C GLN A 67 3.08 -11.80 15.67
N CYS A 68 1.90 -12.19 15.17
CA CYS A 68 0.62 -11.61 15.53
C CYS A 68 -0.31 -12.75 15.98
N ARG A 69 -0.68 -12.81 17.26
CA ARG A 69 -1.49 -13.95 17.76
C ARG A 69 -2.87 -14.00 17.12
N ASP A 70 -3.39 -12.83 16.76
CA ASP A 70 -4.74 -12.65 16.22
C ASP A 70 -4.80 -11.44 15.29
N GLN A 71 -5.92 -11.31 14.58
CA GLN A 71 -6.16 -10.24 13.63
C GLN A 71 -6.19 -8.85 14.30
N ALA A 72 -6.62 -8.76 15.56
CA ALA A 72 -6.66 -7.49 16.28
C ALA A 72 -5.24 -6.95 16.54
N GLN A 73 -4.27 -7.81 16.81
CA GLN A 73 -2.86 -7.41 16.89
C GLN A 73 -2.32 -6.89 15.56
N ALA A 74 -2.64 -7.56 14.45
CA ALA A 74 -2.26 -7.09 13.12
C ALA A 74 -2.86 -5.69 12.82
N VAL A 75 -4.13 -5.48 13.19
CA VAL A 75 -4.80 -4.17 13.07
C VAL A 75 -4.17 -3.11 13.97
N ALA A 76 -3.80 -3.46 15.21
CA ALA A 76 -3.12 -2.54 16.12
C ALA A 76 -1.75 -2.09 15.57
N LEU A 77 -0.98 -3.01 14.98
CA LEU A 77 0.27 -2.68 14.30
C LEU A 77 0.04 -1.78 13.08
N ALA A 78 -0.99 -2.06 12.28
CA ALA A 78 -1.35 -1.22 11.15
C ALA A 78 -1.77 0.20 11.58
N ARG A 79 -2.53 0.34 12.67
CA ARG A 79 -2.86 1.64 13.27
C ARG A 79 -1.61 2.41 13.70
N ARG A 80 -0.64 1.70 14.29
CA ARG A 80 0.64 2.31 14.66
C ARG A 80 1.42 2.78 13.43
N ALA A 81 1.45 1.98 12.37
CA ALA A 81 2.05 2.37 11.09
C ALA A 81 1.36 3.59 10.49
N ALA A 82 0.02 3.65 10.52
CA ALA A 82 -0.76 4.80 10.07
C ALA A 82 -0.37 6.08 10.83
N GLY A 83 -0.20 6.00 12.16
CA GLY A 83 0.26 7.13 12.98
C GLY A 83 1.66 7.65 12.64
N HIS A 84 2.46 6.89 11.88
CA HIS A 84 3.77 7.32 11.40
C HIS A 84 3.77 7.90 9.98
N LEU A 85 2.65 7.84 9.25
CA LEU A 85 2.59 8.35 7.87
C LEU A 85 2.79 9.87 7.78
N SER A 86 2.47 10.60 8.85
CA SER A 86 2.74 12.04 8.96
C SER A 86 4.22 12.41 8.89
N ARG A 87 5.12 11.44 9.06
CA ARG A 87 6.57 11.62 8.96
C ARG A 87 7.09 11.45 7.53
N LEU A 88 6.24 11.03 6.60
CA LEU A 88 6.63 10.88 5.21
C LEU A 88 6.84 12.25 4.58
N PRO A 89 7.83 12.40 3.67
CA PRO A 89 7.97 13.63 2.91
C PRO A 89 6.69 13.88 2.08
N PRO A 90 6.42 15.12 1.68
CA PRO A 90 5.35 15.43 0.73
C PRO A 90 5.49 14.56 -0.53
N TRP A 91 4.38 14.05 -1.05
CA TRP A 91 4.42 13.33 -2.31
C TRP A 91 4.66 14.32 -3.44
N THR A 92 5.79 14.15 -4.12
CA THR A 92 6.09 14.82 -5.37
C THR A 92 5.99 13.77 -6.45
N ALA A 93 5.07 13.98 -7.40
CA ALA A 93 5.07 13.21 -8.63
C ALA A 93 6.40 13.50 -9.33
N THR A 94 7.36 12.59 -9.18
CA THR A 94 8.57 12.64 -10.01
C THR A 94 8.07 12.43 -11.43
N ALA A 95 8.15 13.47 -12.25
CA ALA A 95 7.86 13.36 -13.68
C ALA A 95 8.65 12.17 -14.22
N ALA A 96 7.98 11.25 -14.90
CA ALA A 96 8.65 10.18 -15.62
C ALA A 96 9.78 10.82 -16.45
N PRO A 97 10.98 10.23 -16.50
CA PRO A 97 12.02 10.75 -17.39
C PRO A 97 11.40 10.81 -18.79
N ALA A 98 11.41 12.00 -19.39
CA ALA A 98 10.97 12.16 -20.77
C ALA A 98 11.78 11.18 -21.62
N ASP A 99 11.09 10.30 -22.35
CA ASP A 99 11.72 9.43 -23.35
C ASP A 99 12.66 10.30 -24.21
N PRO A 100 13.93 9.90 -24.41
CA PRO A 100 14.77 10.58 -25.38
C PRO A 100 14.13 10.37 -26.75
N SER A 101 13.59 11.44 -27.34
CA SER A 101 13.09 11.43 -28.72
C SER A 101 14.11 10.72 -29.63
N PRO A 102 13.69 9.84 -30.55
CA PRO A 102 14.59 9.26 -31.51
C PRO A 102 15.18 10.38 -32.38
N ASP A 103 16.50 10.49 -32.37
CA ASP A 103 17.29 11.33 -33.28
C ASP A 103 16.98 10.90 -34.72
N PRO A 104 16.36 11.75 -35.57
CA PRO A 104 16.12 11.39 -36.95
C PRO A 104 17.41 11.52 -37.73
N GLY A 105 18.15 10.41 -37.78
CA GLY A 105 19.00 10.05 -38.92
C GLY A 105 20.17 10.98 -39.21
N ALA A 106 21.33 10.64 -38.66
CA ALA A 106 22.59 10.79 -39.38
C ALA A 106 22.52 9.92 -40.66
N GLU A 107 22.57 10.56 -41.82
CA GLU A 107 22.97 9.92 -43.08
C GLU A 107 24.37 10.40 -43.48
N PRO A 108 25.17 9.55 -44.17
CA PRO A 108 26.63 9.68 -44.36
C PRO A 108 27.08 10.71 -45.39
#